data_AF-A0A3C1BPG8-F1
#
_entry.id   AF-A0A3C1BPG8-F1
#
_cell.length_a   1.000
_cell.length_b   1.000
_cell.length_c   1.000
_cell.angle_alpha   90.00
_cell.angle_beta   90.00
_cell.angle_gamma   90.00
#
_symmetry.space_group_name_H-M   'P 1'
#
loop_
_entity.id
_entity.type
_entity.pdbx_description
1 polymer ?
#
loop_
_entity_poly.entity_id
_entity_poly.type
_entity_poly.pdbx_seq_one_letter_code
_entity_poly.pdbx_strand_id
1 'polypeptide(L)' 'MPMLDIEKRIKDEKVKSRFKLVRLAGLRAKELNSFKEGDIPARLQKYHKVTTNALDEIIEKAVDFEEIDG' A
#
# COMPACT_ATOMS: atom_id res chain seq x y z
N MET A 1 0.11 -4.22 -18.27
CA MET A 1 0.48 -3.90 -16.88
C MET A 1 -0.20 -2.59 -16.50
N PRO A 2 -0.83 -2.50 -15.33
CA PRO A 2 -1.41 -1.23 -14.88
C PRO A 2 -0.31 -0.19 -14.67
N MET A 3 -0.54 1.02 -15.18
CA MET A 3 0.35 2.16 -14.90
C MET A 3 -0.11 2.83 -13.61
N LEU A 4 0.66 2.64 -12.55
CA LEU A 4 0.47 3.31 -11.27
C LEU A 4 1.43 4.50 -11.18
N ASP A 5 0.91 5.67 -10.83
CA ASP A 5 1.70 6.88 -10.65
C ASP A 5 2.28 6.94 -9.23
N ILE A 6 3.45 6.32 -9.04
CA ILE A 6 4.15 6.27 -7.75
C ILE A 6 4.61 7.65 -7.28
N GLU A 7 4.78 8.63 -8.18
CA GLU A 7 5.29 9.96 -7.85
C GLU A 7 4.30 10.75 -6.99
N LYS A 8 3.00 10.44 -7.07
CA LYS A 8 1.98 10.98 -6.17
C LYS A 8 2.31 10.75 -4.69
N ARG A 9 2.95 9.62 -4.38
CA ARG A 9 3.19 9.19 -3.01
C ARG A 9 4.62 9.37 -2.54
N ILE A 10 5.60 9.27 -3.43
CA ILE A 10 7.02 9.47 -3.08
C ILE A 10 7.30 10.93 -2.68
N LYS A 11 6.49 11.89 -3.11
CA LYS A 11 6.59 13.29 -2.68
C LYS A 11 6.12 13.54 -1.24
N ASP A 12 5.44 12.56 -0.63
CA ASP A 12 4.96 12.67 0.75
C ASP A 12 6.10 12.41 1.74
N GLU A 13 6.28 13.33 2.70
CA GLU A 13 7.25 13.25 3.80
C GLU A 13 7.27 11.86 4.48
N LYS A 14 6.09 11.25 4.68
CA LYS A 14 5.98 9.95 5.37
C LYS A 14 6.59 8.79 4.58
N VAL A 15 6.59 8.85 3.24
CA VAL A 15 7.07 7.77 2.39
C VAL A 15 8.44 8.10 1.82
N LYS A 16 8.59 9.25 1.14
CA LYS A 16 9.84 9.87 0.61
C LYS A 16 10.87 8.99 -0.12
N SER A 17 10.59 7.70 -0.27
CA SER A 17 11.52 6.67 -0.71
C SER A 17 10.75 5.60 -1.45
N ARG A 18 11.22 5.28 -2.67
CA ARG A 18 10.69 4.16 -3.46
C ARG A 18 10.82 2.84 -2.72
N PHE A 19 11.88 2.65 -1.95
CA PHE A 19 12.08 1.44 -1.14
C PHE A 19 11.06 1.37 0.00
N LYS A 20 10.80 2.49 0.69
CA LYS A 20 9.77 2.54 1.75
C LYS A 20 8.39 2.26 1.15
N LEU A 21 8.06 2.85 -0.01
CA LEU A 21 6.81 2.59 -0.72
C LEU A 21 6.63 1.09 -1.03
N VAL A 22 7.65 0.44 -1.59
CA VAL A 22 7.61 -1.00 -1.91
C VAL A 22 7.47 -1.83 -0.64
N ARG A 23 8.19 -1.48 0.44
CA ARG A 23 8.09 -2.17 1.73
C ARG A 23 6.66 -2.09 2.29
N LEU A 24 6.05 -0.90 2.30
CA LEU A 24 4.67 -0.70 2.77
C LEU A 24 3.69 -1.51 1.91
N ALA A 25 3.84 -1.49 0.58
CA ALA A 25 3.00 -2.28 -0.33
C ALA A 25 3.15 -3.78 -0.10
N GLY A 26 4.36 -4.25 0.20
CA GLY A 26 4.63 -5.64 0.56
C GLY A 26 3.92 -6.06 1.86
N LEU A 27 3.98 -5.20 2.89
CA LEU A 27 3.27 -5.44 4.15
C LEU A 27 1.76 -5.48 3.93
N ARG A 28 1.21 -4.51 3.19
CA ARG A 28 -0.21 -4.46 2.88
C ARG A 28 -0.67 -5.67 2.07
N ALA A 29 0.10 -6.07 1.05
CA ALA A 29 -0.23 -7.25 0.25
C ALA A 29 -0.19 -8.54 1.10
N LYS A 30 0.72 -8.63 2.07
CA LYS A 30 0.77 -9.75 3.01
C LYS A 30 -0.48 -9.80 3.90
N GLU A 31 -0.90 -8.65 4.44
CA GLU A 31 -2.14 -8.53 5.22
C GLU A 31 -3.35 -8.97 4.40
N LEU A 32 -3.50 -8.47 3.17
CA LEU A 32 -4.62 -8.82 2.29
C LEU A 32 -4.64 -10.31 1.89
N ASN A 33 -3.47 -10.92 1.70
CA ASN A 33 -3.38 -12.35 1.37
C ASN A 33 -3.59 -13.27 2.59
N SER A 34 -3.33 -12.77 3.79
CA SER A 34 -3.43 -13.52 5.05
C SER A 34 -4.44 -12.87 5.99
N PHE A 35 -5.58 -12.47 5.42
CA PHE A 35 -6.62 -11.68 6.09
C PHE A 35 -7.15 -12.39 7.33
N LYS A 36 -7.07 -11.73 8.49
CA LYS A 36 -7.57 -12.20 9.78
C LYS A 36 -8.74 -11.35 10.24
N GLU A 37 -9.48 -11.88 11.21
CA GLU A 37 -10.54 -11.14 11.89
C GLU A 37 -9.95 -9.92 12.61
N GLY A 38 -10.40 -8.72 12.22
CA GLY A 38 -9.87 -7.43 12.70
C GLY A 38 -8.96 -6.69 11.72
N ASP A 39 -8.50 -7.35 10.65
CA ASP A 39 -7.68 -6.70 9.61
C ASP A 39 -8.54 -5.76 8.74
N ILE A 40 -7.87 -4.80 8.08
CA ILE A 40 -8.56 -3.81 7.25
C ILE A 40 -8.77 -4.42 5.86
N PRO A 41 -10.01 -4.61 5.37
CA PRO A 41 -10.25 -5.18 4.06
C PRO A 41 -9.70 -4.27 2.96
N ALA A 42 -9.49 -4.83 1.76
CA ALA A 42 -9.06 -4.04 0.62
C ALA A 42 -10.10 -2.94 0.32
N ARG A 43 -9.64 -1.69 0.30
CA ARG A 43 -10.42 -0.49 0.01
C ARG A 43 -10.45 -0.20 -1.50
N LEU A 44 -9.42 -0.62 -2.24
CA LEU A 44 -9.38 -0.49 -3.70
C LEU A 44 -9.11 -1.86 -4.34
N GLN A 45 -10.04 -2.33 -5.17
CA GLN A 45 -9.92 -3.59 -5.91
C GLN A 45 -10.05 -3.38 -7.42
N LYS A 46 -9.24 -2.47 -7.96
CA LYS A 46 -9.28 -2.13 -9.40
C LYS A 46 -8.57 -3.16 -10.28
N TYR A 47 -7.65 -3.92 -9.70
CA TYR A 47 -6.75 -4.81 -10.43
C TYR A 47 -6.88 -6.26 -9.96
N HIS A 48 -6.50 -7.20 -10.84
CA HIS A 48 -6.56 -8.63 -10.53
C HIS A 48 -5.52 -9.07 -9.49
N LYS A 49 -4.33 -8.45 -9.46
CA LYS A 49 -3.25 -8.85 -8.55
C LYS A 49 -3.32 -8.07 -7.23
N VAL A 50 -3.29 -8.80 -6.11
CA VAL A 50 -3.32 -8.24 -4.76
C VAL A 50 -2.17 -7.25 -4.52
N THR A 51 -0.97 -7.55 -5.01
CA THR A 51 0.19 -6.66 -4.90
C THR A 51 0.00 -5.33 -5.63
N THR A 52 -0.72 -5.34 -6.75
CA THR A 52 -1.05 -4.11 -7.48
C THR A 52 -2.11 -3.30 -6.75
N ASN A 53 -3.15 -3.95 -6.21
CA ASN A 53 -4.17 -3.26 -5.40
C ASN A 53 -3.56 -2.65 -4.13
N ALA A 54 -2.69 -3.39 -3.43
CA ALA A 54 -1.97 -2.89 -2.25
C ALA A 54 -1.14 -1.64 -2.56
N LEU A 55 -0.47 -1.62 -3.71
CA LEU A 55 0.28 -0.45 -4.16
C LEU A 55 -0.64 0.72 -4.53
N ASP A 56 -1.77 0.47 -5.21
CA ASP A 56 -2.79 1.49 -5.52
C ASP A 56 -3.37 2.12 -4.23
N GLU A 57 -3.67 1.30 -3.22
CA GLU A 57 -4.18 1.77 -1.92
C GLU A 57 -3.22 2.74 -1.22
N ILE A 58 -1.91 2.48 -1.31
CA ILE A 58 -0.90 3.34 -0.67
C ILE A 58 -0.67 4.61 -1.50
N ILE A 59 -0.72 4.51 -2.83
CA ILE A 59 -0.56 5.66 -3.73
C ILE A 59 -1.71 6.65 -3.57
N GLU A 60 -2.94 6.14 -3.51
CA GLU A 60 -4.16 6.93 -3.39
C GLU A 60 -4.49 7.28 -1.92
N LYS A 61 -3.60 6.99 -0.98
CA LYS A 61 -3.77 7.20 0.47
C LYS A 61 -5.07 6.59 1.03
N ALA A 62 -5.55 5.52 0.41
CA ALA A 62 -6.69 4.76 0.91
C ALA A 62 -6.36 4.05 2.22
N VAL A 63 -5.08 3.70 2.44
CA VAL A 63 -4.55 3.16 3.69
C VAL A 63 -3.29 3.94 4.08
N ASP A 64 -3.23 4.40 5.33
CA ASP A 64 -2.09 5.12 5.89
C ASP A 64 -1.44 4.25 6.98
N PHE A 65 -0.11 4.19 6.97
CA PHE A 65 0.67 3.46 7.97
C PHE A 65 1.23 4.47 8.97
N GLU A 66 0.95 4.26 10.25
CA GLU A 66 1.61 4.99 11.32
C GLU A 66 2.87 4.21 11.73
N GLU A 67 4.01 4.89 11.71
CA GLU A 67 5.26 4.34 12.19
C GLU A 67 5.23 4.46 13.72
N ILE A 68 5.10 3.34 14.42
CA ILE A 68 5.21 3.31 15.88
C ILE A 68 6.70 3.32 16.17
N ASP A 69 7.22 4.41 16.74
CA ASP A 69 8.61 4.49 17.18
C ASP A 69 8.87 3.35 18.18
N GLY A 70 9.83 2.49 17.84
CA GLY A 70 10.28 1.36 18.64
C GLY A 70 11.52 1.69 19.46
#